data_AF-A0A8H7FVB6-F1
#
_entry.id   AF-A0A8H7FVB6-F1
#
_cell.length_a   1.000
_cell.length_b   1.000
_cell.length_c   1.000
_cell.angle_alpha   90.00
_cell.angle_beta   90.00
_cell.angle_gamma   90.00
#
_symmetry.space_group_name_H-M   'P 1'
#
loop_
_entity.id
_entity.type
_entity.pdbx_description
1 polymer ?
#
loop_
_entity_poly.entity_id
_entity_poly.type
_entity_poly.pdbx_seq_one_letter_code
_entity_poly.pdbx_strand_id
1 'polypeptide(L)'
;MERFCGALQPAIRSQRFPYASLDRHVTEIAQLTQIKIIYNVHEELSLKLPRGAVAGLFSDLSYPSCVLLPPHVKAAPAANILAGITTALATRFGVTVTIARAFMRNAKIEQWGKVRRVDSTEGDTMRAIDMGHQEKPPSPIIANNAQMFTNIHIWRSQPIVTD
;
A
#
# COMPACT_ATOMS: atom_id res chain seq x y z
N MET A 1 -2.07 18.12 19.67
CA MET A 1 -1.92 19.39 18.92
C MET A 1 -0.81 19.37 17.86
N GLU A 2 0.08 18.37 17.81
CA GLU A 2 1.28 18.37 16.94
C GLU A 2 1.00 18.26 15.43
N ARG A 3 -0.18 17.79 15.02
CA ARG A 3 -0.52 17.58 13.59
C ARG A 3 -0.61 18.88 12.78
N PHE A 4 -0.92 20.01 13.41
CA PHE A 4 -1.02 21.30 12.72
C PHE A 4 0.36 21.92 12.42
N CYS A 5 1.37 21.62 13.24
CA CYS A 5 2.70 22.20 13.09
C CYS A 5 3.38 21.77 11.79
N GLY A 6 3.16 20.53 11.34
CA GLY A 6 3.73 20.02 10.08
C GLY A 6 3.17 20.70 8.82
N ALA A 7 1.91 21.16 8.87
CA ALA A 7 1.29 21.87 7.75
C ALA A 7 1.77 23.32 7.64
N LEU A 8 2.12 23.95 8.77
CA LEU A 8 2.59 25.33 8.85
C LEU A 8 4.11 25.47 8.72
N GLN A 9 4.86 24.39 8.94
CA GLN A 9 6.32 24.41 8.83
C GLN A 9 6.85 24.90 7.47
N PRO A 10 6.25 24.52 6.31
CA PRO A 10 6.66 25.05 5.00
C PRO A 10 6.41 26.57 4.83
N ALA A 11 5.52 27.14 5.66
CA ALA A 11 5.16 28.54 5.62
C ALA A 11 6.11 29.44 6.39
N ILE A 12 7.01 28.87 7.20
CA ILE A 12 8.08 29.59 7.90
C ILE A 12 9.24 29.83 6.92
N ARG A 13 8.99 30.63 5.87
CA ARG A 13 9.99 30.98 4.86
C ARG A 13 11.00 32.01 5.36
N SER A 14 10.62 32.83 6.33
CA SER A 14 11.47 33.85 6.94
C SER A 14 11.72 33.54 8.42
N GLN A 15 12.99 33.38 8.79
CA GLN A 15 13.40 33.25 10.19
C GLN A 15 13.32 34.57 10.95
N ARG A 16 13.43 35.71 10.24
CA ARG A 16 13.40 37.05 10.84
C ARG A 16 11.98 37.49 11.23
N PHE A 17 10.97 37.06 10.46
CA PHE A 17 9.57 37.43 10.67
C PHE A 17 8.63 36.22 10.48
N PRO A 18 8.68 35.24 11.41
CA PRO A 18 7.93 34.00 11.26
C PRO A 18 6.42 34.22 11.27
N TYR A 19 5.91 35.08 12.15
CA TYR A 19 4.47 35.33 12.28
C TYR A 19 3.86 36.03 11.06
N ALA A 20 4.56 37.00 10.46
CA ALA A 20 4.09 37.65 9.23
C ALA A 20 4.07 36.69 8.03
N SER A 21 5.04 35.77 7.97
CA SER A 21 5.09 34.71 6.96
C SER A 21 3.95 33.70 7.14
N LEU A 22 3.63 33.34 8.38
CA LEU A 22 2.51 32.46 8.72
C LEU A 22 1.16 33.09 8.42
N ASP A 23 0.95 34.34 8.82
CA ASP A 23 -0.30 35.08 8.61
C ASP A 23 -0.63 35.20 7.12
N ARG A 24 0.38 35.57 6.32
CA ARG A 24 0.26 35.59 4.85
C ARG A 24 -0.11 34.21 4.29
N HIS A 25 0.54 33.16 4.75
CA HIS A 25 0.26 31.81 4.26
C HIS A 25 -1.16 31.34 4.59
N VAL A 26 -1.64 31.60 5.81
CA VAL A 26 -3.01 31.27 6.22
C VAL A 26 -4.02 32.04 5.38
N THR A 27 -3.76 33.34 5.13
CA THR A 27 -4.59 34.18 4.26
C THR A 27 -4.64 33.65 2.83
N GLU A 28 -3.50 33.29 2.25
CA GLU A 28 -3.41 32.71 0.90
C GLU A 28 -4.17 31.37 0.80
N ILE A 29 -4.06 30.49 1.81
CA ILE A 29 -4.82 29.22 1.85
C ILE A 29 -6.32 29.47 1.93
N ALA A 30 -6.75 30.39 2.80
CA ALA A 30 -8.16 30.73 2.98
C ALA A 30 -8.77 31.28 1.68
N GLN A 31 -8.08 32.23 1.03
CA GLN A 31 -8.49 32.79 -0.25
C GLN A 31 -8.59 31.72 -1.34
N LEU A 32 -7.60 30.85 -1.45
CA LEU A 32 -7.60 29.76 -2.42
C LEU A 32 -8.76 28.79 -2.17
N THR A 33 -9.06 28.51 -0.90
CA THR A 33 -10.20 27.66 -0.50
C THR A 33 -11.53 28.30 -0.87
N GLN A 34 -11.67 29.61 -0.64
CA GLN A 34 -12.86 30.37 -1.03
C GLN A 34 -13.07 30.36 -2.55
N ILE A 35 -12.01 30.58 -3.33
CA ILE A 35 -12.08 30.51 -4.81
C ILE A 35 -12.50 29.12 -5.27
N LYS A 36 -11.94 28.05 -4.68
CA LYS A 36 -12.32 26.67 -4.97
C LYS A 36 -13.82 26.42 -4.77
N ILE A 37 -14.38 26.94 -3.68
CA ILE A 37 -15.80 26.76 -3.33
C ILE A 37 -16.69 27.58 -4.28
N ILE A 38 -16.37 28.86 -4.48
CA ILE A 38 -17.20 29.77 -5.30
C ILE A 38 -17.30 29.28 -6.75
N TYR A 39 -16.18 28.84 -7.31
CA TYR A 39 -16.11 28.44 -8.72
C TYR A 39 -16.21 26.93 -8.94
N ASN A 40 -16.39 26.13 -7.88
CA ASN A 40 -16.41 24.66 -7.93
C ASN A 40 -15.20 24.02 -8.65
N VAL A 41 -14.04 24.70 -8.66
CA VAL A 41 -12.80 24.27 -9.33
C VAL A 41 -11.86 23.50 -8.39
N HIS A 42 -12.44 22.69 -7.51
CA HIS A 42 -11.68 21.96 -6.48
C HIS A 42 -10.60 21.05 -7.07
N GLU A 43 -10.92 20.34 -8.15
CA GLU A 43 -10.00 19.41 -8.82
C GLU A 43 -8.96 20.13 -9.67
N GLU A 44 -9.34 21.19 -10.40
CA GLU A 44 -8.43 21.96 -11.25
C GLU A 44 -7.37 22.72 -10.45
N LEU A 45 -7.76 23.28 -9.29
CA LEU A 45 -6.86 23.94 -8.35
C LEU A 45 -6.30 22.97 -7.29
N SER A 46 -6.52 21.67 -7.46
CA SER A 46 -5.84 20.65 -6.69
C SER A 46 -4.43 20.52 -7.25
N LEU A 47 -3.43 21.11 -6.59
CA LEU A 47 -2.00 20.92 -6.91
C LEU A 47 -1.52 19.46 -6.66
N LYS A 48 -2.45 18.51 -6.57
CA LYS A 48 -2.16 17.09 -6.48
C LYS A 48 -1.84 16.62 -7.89
N LEU A 49 -0.72 15.92 -8.03
CA LEU A 49 -0.43 15.20 -9.26
C LEU A 49 -1.66 14.33 -9.60
N PRO A 50 -2.16 14.34 -10.86
CA PRO A 50 -3.22 13.43 -11.27
C PRO A 50 -2.79 12.04 -10.83
N ARG A 51 -3.61 11.39 -9.99
CA ARG A 51 -3.34 10.02 -9.56
C ARG A 51 -3.58 9.13 -10.78
N GLY A 52 -2.63 9.11 -11.70
CA GLY A 52 -2.63 8.22 -12.86
C GLY A 52 -2.71 6.77 -12.39
N ALA A 53 -3.11 5.88 -13.29
CA ALA A 53 -3.06 4.45 -13.05
C ALA A 53 -1.67 4.10 -12.51
N VAL A 54 -1.61 3.65 -11.26
CA VAL A 54 -0.34 3.33 -10.61
C VAL A 54 0.26 2.17 -11.41
N ALA A 55 1.35 2.39 -12.12
CA ALA A 55 1.99 1.34 -12.91
C ALA A 55 2.31 0.13 -12.00
N GLY A 56 1.82 -1.06 -12.35
CA GLY A 56 1.94 -2.26 -11.51
C GLY A 56 0.79 -2.47 -10.50
N LEU A 57 -0.33 -1.77 -10.67
CA LEU A 57 -1.60 -2.09 -10.00
C LEU A 57 -2.08 -3.50 -10.38
N PHE A 58 -2.48 -4.30 -9.40
CA PHE A 58 -3.11 -5.59 -9.63
C PHE A 58 -4.46 -5.67 -8.93
N SER A 59 -5.50 -6.05 -9.67
CA SER A 59 -6.85 -6.25 -9.19
C SER A 59 -7.36 -7.61 -9.67
N ASP A 60 -7.87 -8.42 -8.77
CA ASP A 60 -8.47 -9.72 -9.09
C ASP A 60 -10.00 -9.65 -8.95
N LEU A 61 -10.72 -10.28 -9.88
CA LEU A 61 -12.19 -10.35 -9.87
C LEU A 61 -12.71 -11.11 -8.65
N SER A 62 -11.90 -12.02 -8.08
CA SER A 62 -12.26 -12.76 -6.86
C SER A 62 -12.27 -11.86 -5.61
N TYR A 63 -11.63 -10.70 -5.66
CA TYR A 63 -11.51 -9.76 -4.54
C TYR A 63 -11.73 -8.30 -5.00
N PRO A 64 -12.94 -7.94 -5.46
CA PRO A 64 -13.22 -6.63 -6.06
C PRO A 64 -13.06 -5.46 -5.08
N SER A 65 -13.11 -5.73 -3.77
CA SER A 65 -12.92 -4.74 -2.72
C SER A 65 -11.46 -4.35 -2.48
N CYS A 66 -10.49 -5.04 -3.10
CA CYS A 66 -9.08 -4.91 -2.79
C CYS A 66 -8.25 -4.74 -4.06
N VAL A 67 -7.30 -3.82 -4.00
CA VAL A 67 -6.34 -3.57 -5.08
C VAL A 67 -4.93 -3.58 -4.52
N LEU A 68 -4.06 -4.34 -5.17
CA LEU A 68 -2.65 -4.49 -4.81
C LEU A 68 -1.82 -3.45 -5.54
N LEU A 69 -0.91 -2.81 -4.80
CA LEU A 69 -0.15 -1.66 -5.24
C LEU A 69 1.35 -1.93 -5.11
N PRO A 70 2.19 -1.34 -5.98
CA PRO A 70 3.63 -1.47 -5.91
C PRO A 70 4.24 -0.99 -4.59
N PRO A 71 5.44 -1.49 -4.25
CA PRO A 71 6.31 -2.37 -5.05
C PRO A 71 5.80 -3.82 -5.20
N HIS A 72 6.12 -4.46 -6.33
CA HIS A 72 5.74 -5.84 -6.65
C HIS A 72 7.01 -6.68 -6.84
N VAL A 73 7.14 -7.76 -6.08
CA VAL A 73 8.31 -8.63 -6.13
C VAL A 73 7.86 -10.07 -6.32
N LYS A 74 8.45 -10.74 -7.31
CA LYS A 74 8.32 -12.17 -7.53
C LYS A 74 9.52 -12.86 -6.88
N ALA A 75 9.43 -13.12 -5.57
CA ALA A 75 10.49 -13.77 -4.81
C ALA A 75 10.00 -15.09 -4.22
N ALA A 76 10.89 -16.09 -4.20
CA ALA A 76 10.64 -17.32 -3.47
C ALA A 76 10.55 -16.98 -1.97
N PRO A 77 9.46 -17.36 -1.28
CA PRO A 77 9.31 -17.11 0.14
C PRO A 77 10.36 -17.87 0.95
N ALA A 78 10.82 -17.27 2.05
CA ALA A 78 11.75 -17.92 2.96
C ALA A 78 11.13 -19.20 3.56
N ALA A 79 11.97 -20.21 3.81
CA ALA A 79 11.53 -21.55 4.21
C ALA A 79 10.69 -21.57 5.51
N ASN A 80 10.97 -20.65 6.43
CA ASN A 80 10.21 -20.46 7.66
C ASN A 80 8.77 -19.97 7.39
N ILE A 81 8.60 -19.04 6.45
CA ILE A 81 7.29 -18.51 6.06
C ILE A 81 6.49 -19.59 5.34
N LEU A 82 7.13 -20.37 4.47
CA LEU A 82 6.51 -21.52 3.83
C LEU A 82 6.01 -22.56 4.84
N ALA A 83 6.77 -22.84 5.90
CA ALA A 83 6.34 -23.76 6.95
C ALA A 83 5.10 -23.26 7.69
N GLY A 84 5.05 -21.96 8.03
CA GLY A 84 3.90 -21.33 8.65
C GLY A 84 2.65 -21.38 7.76
N ILE A 85 2.80 -21.00 6.49
CA ILE A 85 1.73 -21.07 5.48
C ILE A 85 1.22 -22.50 5.33
N THR A 86 2.13 -23.48 5.20
CA THR A 86 1.76 -24.89 5.04
C THR A 86 0.93 -25.38 6.23
N THR A 87 1.31 -24.99 7.44
CA THR A 87 0.59 -25.34 8.68
C THR A 87 -0.78 -24.66 8.74
N ALA A 88 -0.86 -23.39 8.35
CA ALA A 88 -2.12 -22.65 8.28
C ALA A 88 -3.09 -23.24 7.22
N LEU A 89 -2.57 -23.70 6.09
CA LEU A 89 -3.37 -24.36 5.06
C LEU A 89 -3.83 -25.76 5.52
N ALA A 90 -2.93 -26.54 6.11
CA ALA A 90 -3.26 -27.85 6.68
C ALA A 90 -4.39 -27.75 7.71
N THR A 91 -4.33 -26.76 8.60
CA THR A 91 -5.38 -26.52 9.60
C THR A 91 -6.69 -26.02 9.02
N ARG A 92 -6.66 -25.05 8.08
CA ARG A 92 -7.89 -24.52 7.46
C ARG A 92 -8.63 -25.52 6.61
N PHE A 93 -7.91 -26.38 5.90
CA PHE A 93 -8.50 -27.36 4.98
C PHE A 93 -8.59 -28.78 5.58
N GLY A 94 -8.17 -28.97 6.84
CA GLY A 94 -8.23 -30.27 7.53
C GLY A 94 -7.33 -31.35 6.89
N VAL A 95 -6.26 -30.94 6.20
CA VAL A 95 -5.38 -31.84 5.44
C VAL A 95 -4.06 -32.03 6.20
N THR A 96 -3.35 -33.13 5.93
CA THR A 96 -2.02 -33.33 6.50
C THR A 96 -1.00 -32.34 5.93
N VAL A 97 -0.02 -31.95 6.76
CA VAL A 97 1.06 -31.02 6.39
C VAL A 97 1.86 -31.53 5.18
N THR A 98 1.98 -32.85 5.01
CA THR A 98 2.65 -33.48 3.86
C THR A 98 1.94 -33.20 2.55
N ILE A 99 0.60 -33.29 2.52
CA ILE A 99 -0.21 -32.98 1.35
C ILE A 99 -0.13 -31.48 1.04
N ALA A 100 -0.30 -30.63 2.05
CA ALA A 100 -0.17 -29.18 1.89
C ALA A 100 1.23 -28.78 1.36
N ARG A 101 2.30 -29.41 1.86
CA ARG A 101 3.68 -29.16 1.42
C ARG A 101 3.92 -29.60 -0.03
N ALA A 102 3.24 -30.64 -0.50
CA ALA A 102 3.35 -31.08 -1.89
C ALA A 102 2.83 -30.00 -2.86
N PHE A 103 1.73 -29.33 -2.52
CA PHE A 103 1.20 -28.21 -3.31
C PHE A 103 2.09 -26.97 -3.24
N MET A 104 2.75 -26.72 -2.10
CA MET A 104 3.63 -25.56 -1.93
C MET A 104 4.98 -25.71 -2.65
N ARG A 105 5.41 -26.92 -3.02
CA ARG A 105 6.74 -27.17 -3.63
C ARG A 105 6.94 -26.43 -4.96
N ASN A 106 5.87 -26.23 -5.72
CA ASN A 106 5.89 -25.53 -7.01
C ASN A 106 5.25 -24.13 -6.93
N ALA A 107 4.85 -23.68 -5.73
CA ALA A 107 4.14 -22.43 -5.55
C ALA A 107 5.07 -21.23 -5.76
N LYS A 108 4.75 -20.39 -6.74
CA LYS A 108 5.37 -19.07 -6.90
C LYS A 108 4.53 -18.07 -6.12
N ILE A 109 5.12 -17.41 -5.13
CA ILE A 109 4.43 -16.37 -4.36
C ILE A 109 4.81 -15.01 -4.94
N GLU A 110 3.79 -14.22 -5.27
CA GLU A 110 3.95 -12.82 -5.62
C GLU A 110 3.66 -11.96 -4.39
N GLN A 111 4.48 -10.94 -4.19
CA GLN A 111 4.40 -10.07 -3.02
C GLN A 111 4.16 -8.63 -3.47
N TRP A 112 3.25 -7.95 -2.79
CA TRP A 112 2.95 -6.53 -3.01
C TRP A 112 3.18 -5.73 -1.74
N GLY A 113 3.81 -4.56 -1.89
CA GLY A 113 4.14 -3.69 -0.79
C GLY A 113 2.96 -2.93 -0.20
N LYS A 114 1.82 -2.88 -0.90
CA LYS A 114 0.66 -2.10 -0.48
C LYS A 114 -0.64 -2.78 -0.90
N VAL A 115 -1.67 -2.65 -0.07
CA VAL A 115 -3.04 -3.06 -0.36
C VAL A 115 -3.95 -1.88 -0.13
N ARG A 116 -4.75 -1.52 -1.12
CA ARG A 116 -5.77 -0.48 -0.99
C ARG A 116 -7.15 -1.11 -1.03
N ARG A 117 -7.98 -0.81 -0.04
CA ARG A 117 -9.41 -1.14 -0.11
C ARG A 117 -10.11 -0.14 -1.02
N VAL A 118 -11.04 -0.62 -1.84
CA VAL A 118 -11.79 0.17 -2.86
C VAL A 118 -13.29 0.18 -2.55
N ASP A 119 -13.66 -0.29 -1.35
CA ASP A 119 -15.04 -0.31 -0.86
C ASP A 119 -15.61 1.09 -0.53
N SER A 120 -14.78 2.13 -0.47
CA SER A 120 -15.23 3.50 -0.21
C SER A 120 -14.40 4.56 -0.96
N THR A 121 -14.98 5.75 -1.14
CA THR A 121 -14.35 6.94 -1.74
C THR A 121 -13.04 7.35 -1.04
N GLU A 122 -12.89 6.99 0.23
CA GLU A 122 -11.69 7.18 1.06
C GLU A 122 -11.02 5.85 1.44
N GLY A 123 -10.85 4.96 0.47
CA GLY A 123 -10.25 3.65 0.70
C GLY A 123 -8.86 3.68 1.40
N ASP A 124 -8.77 3.03 2.55
CA ASP A 124 -7.55 2.87 3.33
C ASP A 124 -6.47 2.13 2.54
N THR A 125 -5.23 2.63 2.64
CA THR A 125 -4.04 1.97 2.05
C THR A 125 -3.17 1.40 3.15
N MET A 126 -3.17 0.08 3.27
CA MET A 126 -2.29 -0.68 4.14
C MET A 126 -0.93 -0.87 3.45
N ARG A 127 0.16 -0.76 4.22
CA ARG A 127 1.53 -0.90 3.72
C ARG A 127 2.20 -2.08 4.39
N ALA A 128 2.91 -2.89 3.60
CA ALA A 128 3.84 -3.89 4.11
C ALA A 128 5.08 -3.18 4.64
N ILE A 129 5.53 -3.59 5.83
CA ILE A 129 6.65 -2.96 6.53
C ILE A 129 7.98 -3.12 5.77
N ASP A 130 8.19 -4.31 5.21
CA ASP A 130 9.48 -4.73 4.65
C ASP A 130 9.71 -4.21 3.23
N MET A 131 8.62 -4.06 2.46
CA MET A 131 8.67 -3.57 1.08
C MET A 131 8.39 -2.05 0.97
N GLY A 132 8.20 -1.36 2.09
CA GLY A 132 7.93 0.09 2.11
C GLY A 132 9.15 0.98 1.88
N HIS A 133 10.36 0.43 2.04
CA HIS A 133 11.61 1.15 1.87
C HIS A 133 12.13 0.99 0.44
N GLN A 134 11.78 1.93 -0.45
CA GLN A 134 12.75 2.31 -1.46
C GLN A 134 13.85 3.14 -0.78
N GLU A 135 15.09 2.82 -1.14
CA GLU A 135 16.36 3.21 -0.52
C GLU A 135 16.41 4.67 -0.03
N LYS A 136 16.58 4.81 1.28
CA LYS A 136 17.40 5.85 1.89
C LYS A 136 18.36 5.13 2.85
N PRO A 137 19.68 5.42 2.84
CA PRO A 137 20.66 4.61 3.58
C PRO A 137 20.34 4.51 5.08
N PRO A 138 20.69 3.38 5.72
CA PRO A 138 20.09 2.96 6.98
C PRO A 138 20.61 3.80 8.16
N SER A 139 19.69 4.22 9.03
CA SER A 139 20.00 4.48 10.45
C SER A 139 19.60 3.24 11.25
N PRO A 140 20.41 2.77 12.20
CA PRO A 140 20.15 1.52 12.89
C PRO A 140 19.10 1.73 14.00
N ILE A 141 18.54 0.61 14.46
CA ILE A 141 17.73 0.43 15.67
C ILE A 141 16.21 0.61 15.45
N ILE A 142 15.47 -0.49 15.23
CA ILE A 142 14.59 -1.18 16.21
C ILE A 142 13.86 -2.34 15.48
N ALA A 143 13.70 -3.43 16.22
CA ALA A 143 13.37 -4.77 15.80
C ALA A 143 11.85 -5.08 15.65
N ASN A 144 11.61 -6.20 14.96
CA ASN A 144 10.59 -7.24 15.20
C ASN A 144 9.09 -6.86 15.16
N ASN A 145 8.44 -7.24 14.05
CA ASN A 145 7.33 -8.22 13.98
C ASN A 145 6.69 -8.12 12.58
N ALA A 146 6.98 -9.09 11.71
CA ALA A 146 6.55 -9.08 10.32
C ALA A 146 5.18 -9.76 10.16
N GLN A 147 4.12 -8.98 9.93
CA GLN A 147 2.89 -9.48 9.33
C GLN A 147 3.02 -9.34 7.81
N MET A 148 3.12 -10.48 7.12
CA MET A 148 3.29 -10.57 5.68
C MET A 148 1.94 -10.87 5.02
N PHE A 149 1.51 -10.02 4.09
CA PHE A 149 0.34 -10.30 3.25
C PHE A 149 0.78 -11.13 2.05
N THR A 150 0.72 -12.46 2.18
CA THR A 150 0.98 -13.39 1.08
C THR A 150 -0.32 -13.74 0.36
N ASN A 151 -0.39 -13.50 -0.95
CA ASN A 151 -1.47 -14.00 -1.79
C ASN A 151 -0.98 -15.28 -2.48
N ILE A 152 -1.69 -16.41 -2.27
CA ILE A 152 -1.31 -17.72 -2.81
C ILE A 152 -2.31 -18.07 -3.91
N HIS A 153 -1.94 -17.82 -5.16
CA HIS A 153 -2.71 -18.31 -6.31
C HIS A 153 -2.24 -19.71 -6.69
N ILE A 154 -3.04 -20.73 -6.35
CA ILE A 154 -2.86 -22.10 -6.82
C ILE A 154 -3.53 -22.20 -8.21
N TRP A 155 -2.73 -22.14 -9.27
CA TRP A 155 -3.22 -22.45 -10.62
C TRP A 155 -3.54 -23.94 -10.73
N ARG A 156 -4.82 -24.29 -10.90
CA ARG A 156 -5.24 -25.59 -11.43
C ARG A 156 -5.27 -25.49 -12.94
N SER A 157 -4.21 -25.96 -13.61
CA SER A 157 -4.29 -26.31 -15.03
C SER A 157 -4.85 -27.73 -15.13
N GLN A 158 -6.14 -27.87 -15.49
CA GLN A 158 -6.63 -29.12 -16.06
C GLN A 158 -6.47 -29.03 -17.58
N PRO A 159 -5.88 -30.04 -18.25
CA PRO A 159 -5.87 -30.10 -19.70
C PRO A 159 -7.28 -30.44 -20.20
N ILE A 160 -7.82 -29.57 -21.07
CA ILE A 160 -9.00 -29.87 -21.86
C ILE A 160 -8.57 -30.87 -22.93
N VAL A 161 -8.99 -32.12 -22.77
CA VAL A 161 -8.96 -33.13 -23.84
C VAL A 161 -10.13 -32.81 -24.76
N THR A 162 -9.84 -32.46 -26.01
CA THR A 162 -10.81 -32.39 -27.10
C THR A 162 -10.77 -33.71 -27.85
N ASP A 163 -11.88 -34.44 -27.85
CA ASP A 163 -12.27 -35.35 -28.94
C ASP A 163 -13.13 -34.56 -29.94
#